data_AF-A0A6B3GF26-F1
#
_entry.id   AF-A0A6B3GF26-F1
#
_cell.length_a   1.000
_cell.length_b   1.000
_cell.length_c   1.000
_cell.angle_alpha   90.00
_cell.angle_beta   90.00
_cell.angle_gamma   90.00
#
_symmetry.space_group_name_H-M   'P 1'
#
loop_
_entity.id
_entity.type
_entity.pdbx_description
1 polymer ?
#
loop_
_entity_poly.entity_id
_entity_poly.type
_entity_poly.pdbx_seq_one_letter_code
_entity_poly.pdbx_strand_id
1 'polypeptide(L)'
;KPDWVLVYGDTNSTIAGALSAVKQHLPVAHLEAGLRSFNRRMPEEHNRVLTDHCADLLLAPTEEAVRHLASEGLSERTELAGDVMVDICLRIRDAVRAGEHAAPALPEGIDPAQPFLLATLHRPDNTDDPARLSAIIDALAGLPVPVALLAHPRLVARAEAHGIELAKGAVHVGRPLPY
;
A
#
# COMPACT_ATOMS: atom_id res chain seq x y z
N LYS A 1 -20.59 23.20 -2.15
CA LYS A 1 -19.66 23.46 -1.03
C LYS A 1 -19.86 22.34 -0.02
N PRO A 2 -18.85 21.51 0.28
CA PRO A 2 -18.99 20.44 1.26
C PRO A 2 -18.92 20.99 2.69
N ASP A 3 -19.50 20.27 3.65
CA ASP A 3 -19.39 20.60 5.09
C ASP A 3 -18.08 20.09 5.70
N TRP A 4 -17.54 18.98 5.18
CA TRP A 4 -16.27 18.35 5.57
C TRP A 4 -15.55 17.79 4.35
N VAL A 5 -14.23 17.66 4.44
CA VAL A 5 -13.40 16.96 3.45
C VAL A 5 -12.77 15.74 4.10
N LEU A 6 -13.01 14.56 3.54
CA LEU A 6 -12.34 13.33 3.93
C LEU A 6 -11.13 13.10 3.02
N VAL A 7 -9.96 12.89 3.62
CA VAL A 7 -8.76 12.42 2.93
C VAL A 7 -8.34 11.07 3.50
N TYR A 8 -7.77 10.20 2.66
CA TYR A 8 -7.42 8.84 3.02
C TYR A 8 -5.95 8.54 2.70
N GLY A 9 -5.26 7.93 3.64
CA GLY A 9 -3.89 7.44 3.48
C GLY A 9 -2.84 8.53 3.38
N ASP A 10 -1.84 8.33 2.53
CA ASP A 10 -0.59 9.12 2.53
C ASP A 10 -0.04 9.50 1.15
N THR A 11 -0.90 9.41 0.15
CA THR A 11 -0.56 9.76 -1.23
C THR A 11 -0.45 11.28 -1.43
N ASN A 12 0.07 11.70 -2.58
CA ASN A 12 0.11 13.12 -2.95
C ASN A 12 -1.31 13.75 -3.03
N SER A 13 -2.32 12.98 -3.42
CA SER A 13 -3.71 13.42 -3.39
C SER A 13 -4.22 13.70 -1.97
N THR A 14 -3.76 12.93 -0.99
CA THR A 14 -4.13 13.10 0.43
C THR A 14 -3.71 14.48 0.92
N ILE A 15 -2.43 14.82 0.79
CA ILE A 15 -1.91 16.11 1.26
C ILE A 15 -2.45 17.28 0.42
N ALA A 16 -2.62 17.10 -0.90
CA ALA A 16 -3.19 18.12 -1.76
C ALA A 16 -4.65 18.44 -1.38
N GLY A 17 -5.45 17.40 -1.11
CA GLY A 17 -6.83 17.53 -0.66
C GLY A 17 -6.93 18.25 0.68
N ALA A 18 -6.11 17.83 1.65
CA ALA A 18 -6.10 18.42 2.99
C ALA A 18 -5.68 19.90 2.94
N LEU A 19 -4.58 20.23 2.26
CA LEU A 19 -4.11 21.61 2.17
C LEU A 19 -5.12 22.52 1.45
N SER A 20 -5.76 22.03 0.38
CA SER A 20 -6.81 22.76 -0.33
C SER A 20 -8.02 23.06 0.57
N ALA A 21 -8.45 22.08 1.37
CA ALA A 21 -9.58 22.22 2.29
C ALA A 21 -9.26 23.21 3.43
N VAL A 22 -8.09 23.08 4.05
CA VAL A 22 -7.61 23.98 5.12
C VAL A 22 -7.55 25.42 4.64
N LYS A 23 -7.03 25.66 3.42
CA LYS A 23 -6.97 27.03 2.84
C LYS A 23 -8.34 27.63 2.51
N GLN A 24 -9.37 26.79 2.40
CA GLN A 24 -10.76 27.20 2.23
C GLN A 24 -11.54 27.25 3.55
N HIS A 25 -10.88 27.01 4.68
CA HIS A 25 -11.49 26.92 6.00
C HIS A 25 -12.59 25.86 6.08
N LEU A 26 -12.39 24.73 5.39
CA LEU A 26 -13.25 23.55 5.47
C LEU A 26 -12.61 22.54 6.45
N PRO A 27 -13.39 21.92 7.34
CA PRO A 27 -12.86 20.95 8.27
C PRO A 27 -12.45 19.67 7.54
N VAL A 28 -11.35 19.06 7.99
CA VAL A 28 -10.72 17.89 7.38
C VAL A 28 -10.76 16.70 8.32
N ALA A 29 -11.26 15.58 7.84
CA ALA A 29 -11.09 14.27 8.48
C ALA A 29 -10.02 13.48 7.72
N HIS A 30 -9.03 12.95 8.43
CA HIS A 30 -7.98 12.11 7.86
C HIS A 30 -8.16 10.67 8.31
N LEU A 31 -8.50 9.81 7.35
CA LEU A 31 -8.58 8.36 7.53
C LEU A 31 -7.22 7.71 7.34
N GLU A 32 -6.88 6.76 8.21
CA GLU A 32 -5.54 6.13 8.33
C GLU A 32 -4.48 7.07 8.95
N ALA A 33 -4.92 7.94 9.86
CA ALA A 33 -4.06 8.90 10.54
C ALA A 33 -3.06 8.21 11.49
N GLY A 34 -1.91 8.84 11.73
CA GLY A 34 -0.98 8.44 12.80
C GLY A 34 -0.01 7.30 12.50
N LEU A 35 -0.05 6.70 11.30
CA LEU A 35 0.98 5.75 10.89
C LEU A 35 2.33 6.44 10.75
N ARG A 36 3.40 5.83 11.26
CA ARG A 36 4.77 6.36 11.16
C ARG A 36 5.72 5.29 10.70
N SER A 37 6.45 5.58 9.63
CA SER A 37 7.60 4.77 9.23
C SER A 37 8.88 5.25 9.91
N PHE A 38 8.90 6.50 10.40
CA PHE A 38 10.08 7.21 10.89
C PHE A 38 11.21 7.33 9.84
N ASN A 39 10.91 7.02 8.58
CA ASN A 39 11.84 7.12 7.47
C ASN A 39 11.51 8.34 6.62
N ARG A 40 12.13 9.48 6.91
CA ARG A 40 11.96 10.72 6.15
C ARG A 40 12.51 10.68 4.71
N ARG A 41 13.10 9.57 4.26
CA ARG A 41 13.40 9.39 2.83
C ARG A 41 12.16 8.96 2.04
N MET A 42 11.13 8.44 2.72
CA MET A 42 9.86 8.04 2.12
C MET A 42 8.97 9.29 1.93
N PRO A 43 8.61 9.67 0.69
CA PRO A 43 7.72 10.82 0.44
C PRO A 43 6.40 10.76 1.20
N GLU A 44 5.84 9.56 1.33
CA GLU A 44 4.59 9.28 2.04
C GLU A 44 4.69 9.59 3.54
N GLU A 45 5.88 9.52 4.14
CA GLU A 45 6.08 9.95 5.54
C GLU A 45 5.82 11.45 5.70
N HIS A 46 6.23 12.27 4.73
CA HIS A 46 5.97 13.71 4.76
C HIS A 46 4.48 14.01 4.59
N ASN A 47 3.84 13.31 3.66
CA ASN A 47 2.42 13.47 3.41
C ASN A 47 1.60 13.11 4.66
N ARG A 48 1.93 12.02 5.37
CA ARG A 48 1.27 11.62 6.63
C ARG A 48 1.37 12.70 7.69
N VAL A 49 2.59 13.08 8.05
CA VAL A 49 2.82 14.03 9.14
C VAL A 49 2.17 15.38 8.82
N LEU A 50 2.31 15.89 7.60
CA LEU A 50 1.69 17.17 7.24
C LEU A 50 0.16 17.11 7.23
N THR A 51 -0.42 16.00 6.76
CA THR A 51 -1.87 15.81 6.74
C THR A 51 -2.42 15.70 8.17
N ASP A 52 -1.81 14.87 9.02
CA ASP A 52 -2.22 14.70 10.43
C ASP A 52 -2.20 16.03 11.20
N HIS A 53 -1.19 16.87 10.98
CA HIS A 53 -1.06 18.16 11.68
C HIS A 53 -2.06 19.20 11.18
N CYS A 54 -2.61 19.06 9.97
CA CYS A 54 -3.57 20.01 9.42
C CYS A 54 -5.04 19.54 9.50
N ALA A 55 -5.30 18.27 9.83
CA ALA A 55 -6.65 17.73 9.93
C ALA A 55 -7.33 18.07 11.26
N ASP A 56 -8.66 18.21 11.25
CA ASP A 56 -9.51 18.52 12.41
C ASP A 56 -10.01 17.26 13.12
N LEU A 57 -10.02 16.11 12.42
CA LEU A 57 -10.35 14.80 12.96
C LEU A 57 -9.37 13.76 12.41
N LEU A 58 -8.79 12.96 13.29
CA LEU A 58 -7.81 11.92 12.98
C LEU A 58 -8.41 10.57 13.30
N LEU A 59 -8.64 9.75 12.26
CA LEU A 59 -9.21 8.41 12.38
C LEU A 59 -8.06 7.40 12.30
N ALA A 60 -7.55 7.02 13.47
CA ALA A 60 -6.39 6.16 13.62
C ALA A 60 -6.78 4.67 13.47
N PRO A 61 -5.98 3.86 12.74
CA PRO A 61 -6.31 2.46 12.52
C PRO A 61 -5.90 1.54 13.67
N THR A 62 -4.96 1.97 14.51
CA THR A 62 -4.38 1.14 15.58
C THR A 62 -4.06 1.97 16.82
N GLU A 63 -3.94 1.32 17.98
CA GLU A 63 -3.48 2.00 19.19
C GLU A 63 -2.05 2.58 19.06
N GLU A 64 -1.19 1.97 18.25
CA GLU A 64 0.14 2.52 18.00
C GLU A 64 0.06 3.85 17.24
N ALA A 65 -0.82 3.95 16.25
CA ALA A 65 -1.08 5.20 15.55
C ALA A 65 -1.64 6.27 16.51
N VAL A 66 -2.54 5.89 17.43
CA VAL A 66 -3.03 6.79 18.48
C VAL A 66 -1.88 7.27 19.38
N ARG A 67 -0.95 6.38 19.77
CA ARG A 67 0.23 6.75 20.56
C ARG A 67 1.14 7.74 19.84
N HIS A 68 1.41 7.51 18.55
CA HIS A 68 2.19 8.45 17.73
C HIS A 68 1.54 9.83 17.68
N LEU A 69 0.25 9.90 17.36
CA LEU A 69 -0.51 11.15 17.33
C LEU A 69 -0.50 11.85 18.69
N ALA A 70 -0.65 11.09 19.78
CA ALA A 70 -0.59 11.63 21.13
C ALA A 70 0.78 12.23 21.47
N SER A 71 1.88 11.55 21.08
CA SER A 71 3.24 12.07 21.26
C SER A 71 3.52 13.35 20.45
N GLU A 72 2.74 13.58 19.40
CA GLU A 72 2.80 14.79 18.56
C GLU A 72 1.80 15.88 19.01
N GLY A 73 1.09 15.67 20.12
CA GLY A 73 0.14 16.62 20.70
C GLY A 73 -1.24 16.64 20.02
N LEU A 74 -1.60 15.56 19.32
CA LEU A 74 -2.83 15.49 18.51
C LEU A 74 -3.96 14.67 19.15
N SER A 75 -3.81 14.28 20.43
CA SER A 75 -4.75 13.40 21.14
C SER A 75 -6.19 13.90 21.14
N GLU A 76 -6.42 15.20 21.32
CA GLU A 76 -7.77 15.78 21.52
C GLU A 76 -8.69 15.60 20.31
N ARG A 77 -8.12 15.35 19.14
CA ARG A 77 -8.84 15.18 17.87
C ARG A 77 -8.63 13.80 17.24
N THR A 78 -8.16 12.84 18.01
CA THR A 78 -7.85 11.48 17.55
C THR A 78 -8.91 10.49 18.04
N GLU A 79 -9.42 9.67 17.12
CA GLU A 79 -10.34 8.58 17.39
C GLU A 79 -9.76 7.26 16.86
N LEU A 80 -9.84 6.19 17.66
CA LEU A 80 -9.47 4.85 17.22
C LEU A 80 -10.62 4.26 16.38
N ALA A 81 -10.46 4.27 15.06
CA ALA A 81 -11.50 3.85 14.12
C ALA A 81 -11.31 2.43 13.59
N GLY A 82 -10.11 1.86 13.73
CA GLY A 82 -9.74 0.63 13.02
C GLY A 82 -9.39 0.90 11.55
N ASP A 83 -8.99 -0.16 10.84
CA ASP A 83 -8.56 -0.07 9.44
C ASP A 83 -9.68 -0.54 8.50
N VAL A 84 -10.12 0.36 7.61
CA VAL A 84 -11.15 0.09 6.59
C VAL A 84 -10.76 -1.07 5.65
N MET A 85 -9.46 -1.33 5.50
CA MET A 85 -8.97 -2.46 4.71
C MET A 85 -9.38 -3.80 5.30
N VAL A 86 -9.62 -3.89 6.61
CA VAL A 86 -10.17 -5.10 7.25
C VAL A 86 -11.59 -5.35 6.75
N ASP A 87 -12.46 -4.34 6.79
CA ASP A 87 -13.84 -4.47 6.34
C ASP A 87 -13.91 -4.86 4.85
N ILE A 88 -13.08 -4.21 4.02
CA ILE A 88 -12.99 -4.51 2.59
C ILE A 88 -12.48 -5.92 2.37
N CYS A 89 -11.42 -6.34 3.06
CA CYS A 89 -10.83 -7.67 2.93
C CYS A 89 -11.84 -8.77 3.28
N LEU A 90 -12.55 -8.62 4.41
CA LEU A 90 -13.57 -9.57 4.83
C LEU A 90 -14.73 -9.65 3.83
N ARG A 91 -15.22 -8.51 3.35
CA ARG A 91 -16.28 -8.44 2.35
C ARG A 91 -15.89 -9.13 1.04
N ILE A 92 -14.71 -8.80 0.50
CA ILE A 92 -14.23 -9.38 -0.75
C ILE A 92 -13.95 -10.88 -0.60
N ARG A 93 -13.36 -11.31 0.52
CA ARG A 93 -13.17 -12.73 0.84
C ARG A 93 -14.50 -13.48 0.79
N ASP A 94 -15.54 -12.94 1.41
CA ASP A 94 -16.84 -13.60 1.50
C ASP A 94 -17.52 -13.66 0.13
N ALA A 95 -17.45 -12.60 -0.67
CA ALA A 95 -17.95 -12.58 -2.05
C ALA A 95 -17.20 -13.57 -2.96
N VAL A 96 -15.87 -13.68 -2.84
CA VAL A 96 -15.08 -14.69 -3.58
C VAL A 96 -15.47 -16.11 -3.17
N ARG A 97 -15.67 -16.37 -1.87
CA ARG A 97 -16.10 -17.69 -1.36
C ARG A 97 -17.52 -18.05 -1.79
N ALA A 98 -18.40 -17.06 -1.94
CA ALA A 98 -19.76 -17.23 -2.44
C ALA A 98 -19.80 -17.41 -3.98
N GLY A 99 -18.69 -17.23 -4.68
CA GLY A 99 -18.61 -17.31 -6.15
C GLY A 99 -19.15 -16.07 -6.87
N GLU A 100 -19.35 -14.95 -6.16
CA GLU A 100 -19.81 -13.68 -6.73
C GLU A 100 -18.69 -12.98 -7.52
N HIS A 101 -17.44 -13.28 -7.19
CA HIS A 101 -16.26 -12.82 -7.91
C HIS A 101 -15.43 -14.03 -8.37
N ALA A 102 -14.97 -13.97 -9.62
CA ALA A 102 -14.05 -14.97 -10.13
C ALA A 102 -12.74 -14.94 -9.33
N ALA A 103 -12.20 -16.12 -9.04
CA ALA A 103 -10.88 -16.22 -8.46
C ALA A 103 -9.85 -15.57 -9.43
N PRO A 104 -8.89 -14.80 -8.91
CA PRO A 104 -7.88 -14.17 -9.75
C PRO A 104 -7.03 -15.23 -10.46
N ALA A 105 -6.76 -15.00 -11.75
CA ALA A 105 -5.90 -15.88 -12.51
C ALA A 105 -4.46 -15.82 -11.97
N LEU A 106 -3.90 -16.99 -11.63
CA LEU A 106 -2.50 -17.10 -11.26
C LEU A 106 -1.62 -17.14 -12.52
N PRO A 107 -0.35 -16.74 -12.41
CA PRO A 107 0.63 -16.90 -13.49
C PRO A 107 0.71 -18.35 -13.97
N GLU A 108 1.05 -18.54 -15.25
CA GLU A 108 1.29 -19.88 -15.79
C GLU A 108 2.40 -20.61 -15.00
N GLY A 109 2.16 -21.89 -14.67
CA GLY A 109 3.07 -22.70 -13.86
C GLY A 109 2.81 -22.66 -12.35
N ILE A 110 1.84 -21.87 -11.89
CA ILE A 110 1.36 -21.91 -10.49
C ILE A 110 0.13 -22.81 -10.38
N ASP A 111 0.24 -23.88 -9.60
CA ASP A 111 -0.89 -24.71 -9.19
C ASP A 111 -1.49 -24.17 -7.88
N PRO A 112 -2.74 -23.66 -7.87
CA PRO A 112 -3.38 -23.16 -6.66
C PRO A 112 -3.63 -24.25 -5.60
N ALA A 113 -3.58 -25.54 -5.97
CA ALA A 113 -3.72 -26.66 -5.03
C ALA A 113 -2.41 -27.03 -4.32
N GLN A 114 -1.27 -26.48 -4.76
CA GLN A 114 0.04 -26.71 -4.16
C GLN A 114 0.53 -25.47 -3.40
N PRO A 115 1.47 -25.61 -2.44
CA PRO A 115 2.09 -24.46 -1.80
C PRO A 115 2.82 -23.56 -2.80
N PHE A 116 2.52 -22.26 -2.77
CA PHE A 116 3.21 -21.23 -3.53
C PHE A 116 3.29 -19.93 -2.72
N LEU A 117 4.12 -18.99 -3.17
CA LEU A 117 4.24 -17.65 -2.60
C LEU A 117 3.64 -16.62 -3.56
N LEU A 118 2.96 -15.61 -3.01
CA LEU A 118 2.51 -14.44 -3.76
C LEU A 118 3.45 -13.26 -3.47
N ALA A 119 3.97 -12.63 -4.53
CA ALA A 119 4.86 -11.49 -4.41
C ALA A 119 4.36 -10.30 -5.24
N THR A 120 4.50 -9.10 -4.67
CA THR A 120 4.30 -7.82 -5.36
C THR A 120 5.48 -6.89 -5.01
N LEU A 121 5.97 -6.13 -6.00
CA LEU A 121 7.09 -5.21 -5.81
C LEU A 121 6.79 -3.87 -6.48
N HIS A 122 6.63 -2.83 -5.67
CA HIS A 122 6.22 -1.51 -6.17
C HIS A 122 7.02 -0.34 -5.60
N ARG A 123 7.77 -0.55 -4.51
CA ARG A 123 8.53 0.55 -3.89
C ARG A 123 9.69 0.99 -4.78
N PRO A 124 9.86 2.29 -5.07
CA PRO A 124 11.01 2.80 -5.83
C PRO A 124 12.34 2.37 -5.22
N ASP A 125 12.44 2.41 -3.88
CA ASP A 125 13.62 1.95 -3.13
C ASP A 125 14.01 0.49 -3.39
N ASN A 126 13.11 -0.35 -3.92
CA ASN A 126 13.39 -1.74 -4.30
C ASN A 126 13.61 -1.92 -5.81
N THR A 127 13.09 -1.01 -6.64
CA THR A 127 12.94 -1.21 -8.10
C THR A 127 13.78 -0.27 -8.95
N ASP A 128 14.17 0.88 -8.42
CA ASP A 128 14.95 1.87 -9.16
C ASP A 128 16.46 1.58 -9.11
N ASP A 129 16.95 0.90 -8.07
CA ASP A 129 18.34 0.44 -7.95
C ASP A 129 18.51 -0.97 -8.58
N PRO A 130 19.34 -1.13 -9.62
CA PRO A 130 19.46 -2.41 -10.34
C PRO A 130 20.08 -3.52 -9.48
N ALA A 131 21.05 -3.21 -8.63
CA ALA A 131 21.72 -4.22 -7.79
C ALA A 131 20.75 -4.79 -6.76
N ARG A 132 19.94 -3.91 -6.15
CA ARG A 132 18.91 -4.30 -5.19
C ARG A 132 17.77 -5.06 -5.87
N LEU A 133 17.29 -4.59 -7.02
CA LEU A 133 16.25 -5.30 -7.75
C LEU A 133 16.73 -6.72 -8.12
N SER A 134 17.94 -6.86 -8.66
CA SER A 134 18.51 -8.18 -8.97
C SER A 134 18.58 -9.04 -7.73
N ALA A 135 19.12 -8.54 -6.62
CA ALA A 135 19.23 -9.30 -5.38
C ALA A 135 17.87 -9.81 -4.87
N ILE A 136 16.80 -9.01 -4.99
CA ILE A 136 15.46 -9.45 -4.59
C ILE A 136 14.95 -10.54 -5.54
N ILE A 137 15.06 -10.36 -6.85
CA ILE A 137 14.59 -11.37 -7.82
C ILE A 137 15.41 -12.66 -7.70
N ASP A 138 16.72 -12.58 -7.52
CA ASP A 138 17.61 -13.74 -7.30
C ASP A 138 17.21 -14.51 -6.03
N ALA A 139 16.93 -13.80 -4.94
CA ALA A 139 16.46 -14.40 -3.70
C ALA A 139 15.12 -15.13 -3.89
N LEU A 140 14.16 -14.52 -4.61
CA LEU A 140 12.88 -15.15 -4.92
C LEU A 140 13.04 -16.35 -5.86
N ALA A 141 13.90 -16.25 -6.86
CA ALA A 141 14.17 -17.30 -7.83
C ALA A 141 14.81 -18.56 -7.22
N GLY A 142 15.58 -18.38 -6.13
CA GLY A 142 16.22 -19.47 -5.39
C GLY A 142 15.33 -20.17 -4.37
N LEU A 143 14.05 -19.78 -4.23
CA LEU A 143 13.16 -20.39 -3.25
C LEU A 143 12.74 -21.81 -3.67
N PRO A 144 12.50 -22.72 -2.70
CA PRO A 144 12.12 -24.10 -2.99
C PRO A 144 10.65 -24.27 -3.38
N VAL A 145 9.89 -23.17 -3.46
CA VAL A 145 8.46 -23.15 -3.79
C VAL A 145 8.20 -22.12 -4.89
N PRO A 146 7.23 -22.36 -5.79
CA PRO A 146 6.89 -21.40 -6.84
C PRO A 146 6.48 -20.04 -6.25
N VAL A 147 6.87 -18.97 -6.93
CA VAL A 147 6.58 -17.58 -6.58
C VAL A 147 5.75 -16.95 -7.70
N ALA A 148 4.47 -16.69 -7.43
CA ALA A 148 3.61 -15.89 -8.26
C ALA A 148 3.96 -14.40 -8.09
N LEU A 149 4.73 -13.83 -9.02
CA LEU A 149 5.06 -12.41 -9.04
C LEU A 149 4.03 -11.67 -9.90
N LEU A 150 3.11 -10.93 -9.27
CA LEU A 150 2.19 -10.06 -9.99
C LEU A 150 2.87 -8.72 -10.29
N ALA A 151 3.51 -8.65 -11.46
CA ALA A 151 4.40 -7.55 -11.82
C ALA A 151 3.63 -6.36 -12.41
N HIS A 152 3.63 -5.24 -11.69
CA HIS A 152 3.11 -3.98 -12.20
C HIS A 152 3.89 -3.49 -13.43
N PRO A 153 3.26 -2.80 -14.41
CA PRO A 153 3.95 -2.29 -15.59
C PRO A 153 5.22 -1.49 -15.29
N ARG A 154 5.25 -0.74 -14.19
CA ARG A 154 6.45 -0.05 -13.70
C ARG A 154 7.60 -1.02 -13.38
N LEU A 155 7.33 -2.12 -12.68
CA LEU A 155 8.35 -3.12 -12.33
C LEU A 155 8.91 -3.76 -13.61
N VAL A 156 8.04 -4.13 -14.54
CA VAL A 156 8.43 -4.69 -15.84
C VAL A 156 9.34 -3.73 -16.59
N ALA A 157 8.93 -2.46 -16.75
CA ALA A 157 9.73 -1.44 -17.43
C ALA A 157 11.08 -1.17 -16.74
N ARG A 158 11.13 -1.20 -15.40
CA ARG A 158 12.40 -1.06 -14.66
C ARG A 158 13.33 -2.25 -14.86
N ALA A 159 12.78 -3.47 -14.80
CA ALA A 159 13.56 -4.67 -15.02
C ALA A 159 14.13 -4.73 -16.45
N GLU A 160 13.32 -4.38 -17.45
CA GLU A 160 13.76 -4.26 -18.86
C GLU A 160 14.88 -3.23 -19.02
N ALA A 161 14.72 -2.04 -18.44
CA ALA A 161 15.73 -0.98 -18.51
C ALA A 161 17.06 -1.38 -17.84
N HIS A 162 16.99 -2.23 -16.81
CA HIS A 162 18.16 -2.74 -16.08
C HIS A 162 18.71 -4.05 -16.63
N GLY A 163 18.07 -4.64 -17.67
CA GLY A 163 18.47 -5.94 -18.22
C GLY A 163 18.24 -7.13 -17.27
N ILE A 164 17.26 -7.02 -16.37
CA ILE A 164 16.94 -8.04 -15.36
C ILE A 164 15.77 -8.89 -15.83
N GLU A 165 15.98 -10.20 -15.97
CA GLU A 165 14.92 -11.17 -16.23
C GLU A 165 14.12 -11.44 -14.96
N LEU A 166 12.82 -11.12 -14.98
CA LEU A 166 11.91 -11.35 -13.85
C LEU A 166 11.47 -12.82 -13.75
N ALA A 167 11.20 -13.46 -14.89
CA ALA A 167 10.72 -14.84 -14.94
C ALA A 167 11.91 -15.81 -14.93
N LYS A 168 12.39 -16.18 -13.73
CA LYS A 168 13.50 -17.12 -13.59
C LYS A 168 13.42 -17.95 -12.31
N GLY A 169 13.97 -19.16 -12.36
CA GLY A 169 13.94 -20.11 -11.25
C GLY A 169 12.52 -20.36 -10.78
N ALA A 170 12.24 -20.12 -9.51
CA ALA A 170 10.91 -20.26 -8.93
C ALA A 170 9.93 -19.12 -9.29
N VAL A 171 10.34 -18.06 -9.99
CA VAL A 171 9.48 -16.89 -10.25
C VAL A 171 8.64 -17.05 -11.52
N HIS A 172 7.32 -17.03 -11.34
CA HIS A 172 6.31 -17.01 -12.40
C HIS A 172 5.66 -15.64 -12.46
N VAL A 173 5.79 -14.93 -13.59
CA VAL A 173 5.33 -13.54 -13.72
C VAL A 173 3.91 -13.51 -14.27
N GLY A 174 3.02 -12.83 -13.55
CA GLY A 174 1.66 -12.52 -13.99
C GLY A 174 1.36 -11.03 -13.96
N ARG A 175 0.18 -10.66 -14.44
CA ARG A 175 -0.30 -9.28 -14.37
C ARG A 175 -1.02 -9.03 -13.05
N PRO A 176 -0.89 -7.83 -12.45
CA PRO A 176 -1.69 -7.46 -11.29
C PRO A 176 -3.18 -7.43 -11.68
N LEU A 177 -4.03 -7.60 -10.67
CA LEU A 177 -5.47 -7.43 -10.86
C LEU A 177 -5.79 -5.96 -11.16
N PRO A 178 -6.79 -5.70 -12.01
CA PRO A 178 -7.27 -4.35 -12.23
C PRO A 178 -7.85 -3.76 -10.94
N TYR A 179 -7.78 -2.43 -10.84
CA TYR A 179 -8.48 -1.62 -9.83
C TYR A 179 -9.95 -1.44 -10.19
#